data_AF-A0A8T2GDB7-F1
#
_entry.id   AF-A0A8T2GDB7-F1
#
_cell.length_a   1.000
_cell.length_b   1.000
_cell.length_c   1.000
_cell.angle_alpha   90.00
_cell.angle_beta   90.00
_cell.angle_gamma   90.00
#
_symmetry.space_group_name_H-M   'P 1'
#
loop_
_entity.id
_entity.type
_entity.pdbx_description
1 polymer ?
#
loop_
_entity_poly.entity_id
_entity_poly.type
_entity_poly.pdbx_seq_one_letter_code
_entity_poly.pdbx_strand_id
1 'polypeptide(L)'
;MMLDFRVSLFSLNLLNPNPIERLGQLVSLDGGAQVDISNIFHCEGFLLCTTKDISRVVVWNPCVGQTIWIKPRNSFNKWDRYALGYDVMKNHKVLRFVDDGEYGRRHLLCEFEIYSFESDSWEVLDVNPDWEIDFVHRGLSIDGNSYWFARDKVVPYGGQDPSYFLLCFDFTTERFRPPLPLPFQPYFGDTVALSSVGDNQIAVLCQRSSSPYTLKIWISSKVEPNAVSWNKLFLKVDMKPLTGNSFSYSGGSFFVDEEKKMAVVLDKNIGGGFDPTRNIAYIIGKEGYFKKVDLGESRHL
;
A
#
# COMPACT_ATOMS: atom_id res chain seq x y z
N MET A 1 -9.29 -4.42 6.85
CA MET A 1 -9.11 -2.95 6.72
C MET A 1 -8.60 -2.41 8.04
N MET A 2 -7.76 -1.37 8.02
CA MET A 2 -7.30 -0.67 9.22
C MET A 2 -8.11 0.62 9.40
N LEU A 3 -8.71 0.84 10.56
CA LEU A 3 -9.37 2.09 10.94
C LEU A 3 -8.95 2.45 12.36
N ASP A 4 -8.61 3.71 12.61
CA ASP A 4 -8.25 4.22 13.94
C ASP A 4 -7.19 3.36 14.66
N PHE A 5 -6.10 3.04 13.95
CA PHE A 5 -5.01 2.18 14.43
C PHE A 5 -5.42 0.75 14.84
N ARG A 6 -6.62 0.32 14.45
CA ARG A 6 -7.15 -1.03 14.67
C ARG A 6 -7.32 -1.76 13.36
N VAL A 7 -6.88 -3.02 13.35
CA VAL A 7 -7.14 -3.93 12.23
C VAL A 7 -8.49 -4.59 12.45
N SER A 8 -9.39 -4.48 11.49
CA SER A 8 -10.72 -5.07 11.57
C SER A 8 -11.10 -5.80 10.28
N LEU A 9 -11.86 -6.87 10.44
CA LEU A 9 -12.47 -7.63 9.37
C LEU A 9 -13.79 -6.96 8.99
N PHE A 10 -14.02 -6.78 7.69
CA PHE A 10 -15.24 -6.19 7.17
C PHE A 10 -15.87 -7.09 6.13
N SER A 11 -17.20 -7.14 6.14
CA SER A 11 -18.02 -7.68 5.06
C SER A 11 -18.32 -6.58 4.05
N LEU A 12 -18.31 -6.95 2.76
CA LEU A 12 -18.82 -6.09 1.69
C LEU A 12 -19.99 -6.75 0.99
N ASN A 13 -21.18 -6.16 1.11
CA ASN A 13 -22.36 -6.53 0.35
C ASN A 13 -22.94 -5.33 -0.40
N LEU A 14 -22.53 -5.16 -1.65
CA LEU A 14 -22.96 -4.06 -2.52
C LEU A 14 -24.47 -4.03 -2.82
N LEU A 15 -25.22 -5.10 -2.52
CA LEU A 15 -26.68 -5.13 -2.68
C LEU A 15 -27.42 -4.52 -1.48
N ASN A 16 -26.73 -4.33 -0.35
CA ASN A 16 -27.34 -3.83 0.88
C ASN A 16 -27.33 -2.29 0.97
N PRO A 17 -28.31 -1.69 1.69
CA PRO A 17 -28.31 -0.28 2.03
C PRO A 17 -27.07 0.13 2.83
N ASN A 18 -26.57 -0.76 3.68
CA ASN A 18 -25.29 -0.62 4.38
C ASN A 18 -24.33 -1.66 3.81
N PRO A 19 -23.53 -1.28 2.80
CA PRO A 19 -22.75 -2.26 2.05
C PRO A 19 -21.49 -2.70 2.77
N ILE A 20 -21.04 -1.97 3.79
CA ILE A 20 -19.83 -2.28 4.56
C ILE A 20 -20.24 -2.49 6.01
N GLU A 21 -19.90 -3.65 6.56
CA GLU A 21 -20.20 -4.04 7.94
C GLU A 21 -18.93 -4.55 8.63
N ARG A 22 -18.66 -4.10 9.86
CA ARG A 22 -17.53 -4.59 10.65
C ARG A 22 -17.91 -5.92 11.30
N LEU A 23 -17.22 -6.99 10.92
CA LEU A 23 -17.48 -8.33 11.45
C LEU A 23 -16.71 -8.61 12.75
N GLY A 24 -15.53 -8.03 12.88
CA GLY A 24 -14.68 -8.27 14.04
C GLY A 24 -13.43 -7.43 14.04
N GLN A 25 -12.79 -7.37 15.19
CA GLN A 25 -11.52 -6.70 15.37
C GLN A 25 -10.45 -7.74 15.66
N LEU A 26 -9.30 -7.56 15.03
CA LEU A 26 -8.14 -8.39 15.25
C LEU A 26 -7.52 -8.00 16.62
N VAL A 27 -7.41 -8.98 17.52
CA VAL A 27 -6.93 -8.80 18.91
C VAL A 27 -5.81 -9.79 19.22
N SER A 28 -4.75 -9.32 19.89
CA SER A 28 -3.65 -10.21 20.29
C SER A 28 -4.15 -11.23 21.30
N LEU A 29 -3.76 -12.51 21.13
CA LEU A 29 -4.15 -13.59 22.03
C LEU A 29 -3.38 -13.58 23.35
N ASP A 30 -2.23 -12.89 23.41
CA ASP A 30 -1.30 -12.97 24.54
C ASP A 30 -1.74 -12.15 25.77
N GLY A 31 -2.97 -11.63 25.81
CA GLY A 31 -3.50 -10.85 26.94
C GLY A 31 -2.79 -9.51 27.20
N GLY A 32 -1.83 -9.13 26.35
CA GLY A 32 -1.07 -7.88 26.44
C GLY A 32 -1.92 -6.64 26.15
N ALA A 33 -1.45 -5.48 26.59
CA ALA A 33 -2.08 -4.20 26.31
C ALA A 33 -2.32 -4.03 24.79
N GLN A 34 -3.52 -3.56 24.44
CA GLN A 34 -3.93 -3.36 23.05
C GLN A 34 -2.96 -2.41 22.34
N VAL A 35 -2.28 -2.90 21.30
CA VAL A 35 -1.28 -2.11 20.56
C VAL A 35 -1.94 -1.42 19.37
N ASP A 36 -1.64 -0.13 19.20
CA ASP A 36 -2.07 0.66 18.05
C ASP A 36 -1.17 0.38 16.85
N ILE A 37 -1.78 0.00 15.72
CA ILE A 37 -1.10 -0.36 14.47
C ILE A 37 -1.09 0.82 13.50
N SER A 38 0.06 1.14 12.91
CA SER A 38 0.22 2.20 11.92
C SER A 38 0.14 1.70 10.48
N ASN A 39 0.71 0.54 10.18
CA ASN A 39 0.74 -0.04 8.85
C ASN A 39 0.51 -1.55 8.91
N ILE A 40 -0.05 -2.09 7.84
CA ILE A 40 -0.29 -3.52 7.66
C ILE A 40 0.09 -3.89 6.24
N PHE A 41 0.85 -4.96 6.11
CA PHE A 41 1.20 -5.60 4.85
C PHE A 41 0.75 -7.05 4.91
N HIS A 42 0.17 -7.55 3.83
CA HIS A 42 -0.30 -8.93 3.73
C HIS A 42 0.56 -9.69 2.71
N CYS A 43 0.92 -10.92 3.05
CA CYS A 43 1.51 -11.88 2.13
C CYS A 43 1.05 -13.29 2.52
N GLU A 44 0.35 -13.98 1.62
CA GLU A 44 -0.13 -15.37 1.78
C GLU A 44 -0.66 -15.73 3.19
N GLY A 45 -1.60 -14.95 3.69
CA GLY A 45 -2.25 -15.20 4.98
C GLY A 45 -1.47 -14.67 6.19
N PHE A 46 -0.22 -14.24 6.04
CA PHE A 46 0.52 -13.55 7.08
C PHE A 46 0.31 -12.04 7.01
N LEU A 47 0.31 -11.39 8.17
CA LEU A 47 0.23 -9.94 8.34
C LEU A 47 1.50 -9.43 8.98
N LEU A 48 2.19 -8.50 8.32
CA LEU A 48 3.25 -7.70 8.92
C LEU A 48 2.67 -6.36 9.37
N CYS A 49 2.77 -6.07 10.66
CA CYS A 49 2.22 -4.87 11.27
C CYS A 49 3.32 -4.04 11.92
N THR A 50 3.26 -2.72 11.76
CA THR A 50 4.10 -1.78 12.50
C THR A 50 3.26 -1.01 13.52
N THR A 51 3.84 -0.67 14.66
CA THR A 51 3.11 0.04 15.72
C THR A 51 3.13 1.56 15.52
N LYS A 52 2.12 2.24 16.06
CA LYS A 52 1.95 3.70 15.97
C LYS A 52 3.08 4.48 16.64
N ASP A 53 3.60 3.96 17.74
CA ASP A 53 4.76 4.50 18.46
C ASP A 53 6.09 4.19 17.76
N ILE A 54 6.06 3.51 16.61
CA ILE A 54 7.23 3.18 15.77
C ILE A 54 8.30 2.43 16.58
N SER A 55 7.85 1.65 17.56
CA SER A 55 8.73 0.98 18.52
C SER A 55 8.83 -0.52 18.29
N ARG A 56 7.94 -1.09 17.47
CA ARG A 56 7.81 -2.54 17.29
C ARG A 56 7.30 -2.91 15.91
N VAL A 57 7.73 -4.09 15.47
CA VAL A 57 7.27 -4.78 14.25
C VAL A 57 6.83 -6.18 14.65
N VAL A 58 5.68 -6.62 14.14
CA VAL A 58 5.12 -7.94 14.43
C VAL A 58 4.67 -8.60 13.15
N VAL A 59 5.00 -9.88 12.99
CA VAL A 59 4.39 -10.75 12.00
C VAL A 59 3.37 -11.65 12.67
N TRP A 60 2.19 -11.73 12.09
CA TRP A 60 1.06 -12.45 12.63
C TRP A 60 0.51 -13.42 11.60
N ASN A 61 0.38 -14.68 11.99
CA ASN A 61 -0.51 -15.65 11.35
C ASN A 61 -1.89 -15.65 12.04
N PRO A 62 -2.90 -14.94 11.50
CA PRO A 62 -4.24 -14.87 12.10
C PRO A 62 -4.98 -16.20 12.09
N CYS A 63 -4.65 -17.15 11.21
CA CYS A 63 -5.34 -18.44 11.11
C CYS A 63 -5.06 -19.35 12.31
N VAL A 64 -3.83 -19.32 12.83
CA VAL A 64 -3.42 -20.11 14.01
C VAL A 64 -3.17 -19.26 15.25
N GLY A 65 -3.37 -17.94 15.14
CA GLY A 65 -3.19 -17.02 16.26
C GLY A 65 -1.74 -16.75 16.66
N GLN A 66 -0.76 -17.12 15.84
CA GLN A 66 0.66 -17.00 16.17
C GLN A 66 1.20 -15.60 15.87
N THR A 67 1.88 -14.99 16.84
CA THR A 67 2.52 -13.68 16.73
C THR A 67 4.03 -13.81 16.94
N ILE A 68 4.82 -13.13 16.11
CA ILE A 68 6.28 -13.07 16.21
C ILE A 68 6.70 -11.60 16.22
N TRP A 69 7.29 -11.16 17.32
CA TRP A 69 7.82 -9.81 17.47
C TRP A 69 9.26 -9.76 16.94
N ILE A 70 9.51 -8.87 15.98
CA ILE A 70 10.84 -8.70 15.38
C ILE A 70 11.55 -7.56 16.09
N LYS A 71 12.74 -7.82 16.61
CA LYS A 71 13.62 -6.79 17.16
C LYS A 71 14.40 -6.12 16.03
N PRO A 72 14.66 -4.80 16.11
CA PRO A 72 15.49 -4.15 15.10
C PRO A 72 16.95 -4.59 15.27
N ARG A 73 17.75 -4.52 14.20
CA ARG A 73 19.20 -4.76 14.30
C ARG A 73 19.90 -3.74 15.20
N ASN A 74 19.59 -2.46 15.00
CA ASN A 74 20.15 -1.34 15.78
C ASN A 74 19.06 -0.57 16.54
N SER A 75 18.16 0.06 15.79
CA SER A 75 17.03 0.83 16.31
C SER A 75 15.97 0.97 15.23
N PHE A 76 14.73 1.27 15.63
CA PHE A 76 13.66 1.64 14.69
C PHE A 76 13.79 3.10 14.25
N ASN A 77 13.39 3.37 13.01
CA ASN A 77 13.33 4.70 12.43
C ASN A 77 11.90 5.01 11.97
N LYS A 78 11.45 6.26 12.15
CA LYS A 78 10.15 6.73 11.67
C LYS A 78 9.98 6.66 10.15
N TRP A 79 11.09 6.60 9.43
CA TRP A 79 11.15 6.48 7.98
C TRP A 79 11.32 5.04 7.51
N ASP A 80 11.38 4.07 8.44
CA ASP A 80 11.47 2.66 8.07
C ASP A 80 10.26 2.25 7.24
N ARG A 81 10.55 1.61 6.12
CA ARG A 81 9.60 0.89 5.30
C ARG A 81 9.79 -0.58 5.48
N TYR A 82 8.70 -1.30 5.30
CA TYR A 82 8.65 -2.73 5.51
C TYR A 82 7.95 -3.41 4.34
N ALA A 83 8.37 -4.63 4.07
CA ALA A 83 7.72 -5.53 3.13
C ALA A 83 7.78 -6.96 3.68
N LEU A 84 6.76 -7.76 3.34
CA LEU A 84 6.68 -9.17 3.70
C LEU A 84 6.64 -9.99 2.41
N GLY A 85 7.53 -10.96 2.29
CA GLY A 85 7.56 -11.88 1.15
C GLY A 85 8.12 -13.22 1.55
N TYR A 86 8.41 -14.07 0.56
CA TYR A 86 9.01 -15.39 0.81
C TYR A 86 9.91 -15.83 -0.36
N ASP A 87 10.81 -16.76 -0.08
CA ASP A 87 11.65 -17.40 -1.09
C ASP A 87 10.99 -18.67 -1.71
N VAL A 88 11.70 -19.36 -2.61
CA VAL A 88 11.21 -20.57 -3.30
C VAL A 88 10.76 -21.67 -2.33
N MET A 89 11.30 -21.72 -1.12
CA MET A 89 10.95 -22.70 -0.09
C MET A 89 9.76 -22.26 0.77
N LYS A 90 9.10 -21.13 0.42
CA LYS A 90 8.05 -20.47 1.21
C LYS A 90 8.53 -20.00 2.59
N ASN A 91 9.83 -19.80 2.74
CA ASN A 91 10.38 -19.19 3.95
C ASN A 91 10.09 -17.70 3.89
N HIS A 92 9.22 -17.24 4.78
CA HIS A 92 8.87 -15.84 4.86
C HIS A 92 10.08 -15.02 5.30
N LYS A 93 10.16 -13.78 4.84
CA LYS A 93 11.22 -12.83 5.16
C LYS A 93 10.63 -11.43 5.25
N VAL A 94 11.26 -10.59 6.05
CA VAL A 94 10.87 -9.18 6.18
C VAL A 94 11.96 -8.30 5.61
N LEU A 95 11.63 -7.57 4.54
CA LEU A 95 12.48 -6.49 4.06
C LEU A 95 12.22 -5.25 4.93
N ARG A 96 13.28 -4.62 5.40
CA ARG A 96 13.27 -3.31 6.05
C ARG A 96 14.19 -2.38 5.29
N PHE A 97 13.74 -1.18 5.00
CA PHE A 97 14.60 -0.20 4.37
C PHE A 97 14.22 1.25 4.68
N VAL A 98 15.21 2.13 4.63
CA VAL A 98 15.04 3.57 4.68
C VAL A 98 15.89 4.18 3.57
N ASP A 99 15.31 5.13 2.86
CA ASP A 99 15.99 5.90 1.81
C ASP A 99 15.57 7.37 1.95
N ASP A 100 16.21 8.08 2.88
CA ASP A 100 16.02 9.51 3.11
C ASP A 100 17.20 10.28 2.49
N GLY A 101 17.04 10.58 1.20
CA GLY A 101 17.98 11.35 0.41
C GLY A 101 17.54 12.80 0.19
N GLU A 102 17.36 13.59 1.26
CA GLU A 102 17.15 15.04 1.07
C GLU A 102 18.40 15.68 0.43
N TYR A 103 18.21 16.34 -0.71
CA TYR A 103 19.23 17.13 -1.40
C TYR A 103 19.78 18.20 -0.46
N GLY A 104 21.06 18.07 -0.05
CA GLY A 104 21.78 19.07 0.76
C GLY A 104 22.07 18.66 2.21
N ARG A 105 21.61 17.51 2.70
CA ARG A 105 22.06 16.98 4.00
C ARG A 105 23.27 16.05 3.84
N ARG A 106 24.24 16.17 4.75
CA ARG A 106 25.49 15.38 4.78
C ARG A 106 25.34 13.93 5.24
N HIS A 107 24.12 13.50 5.61
CA HIS A 107 23.86 12.16 6.13
C HIS A 107 22.74 11.51 5.31
N LEU A 108 23.13 10.76 4.28
CA LEU A 108 22.25 9.86 3.55
C LEU A 108 21.93 8.68 4.48
N LEU A 109 20.69 8.56 4.94
CA LEU A 109 20.23 7.34 5.62
C LEU A 109 19.68 6.42 4.54
N CYS A 110 20.56 5.56 4.03
CA CYS A 110 20.25 4.55 3.04
C CYS A 110 20.64 3.20 3.64
N GLU A 111 19.66 2.50 4.22
CA GLU A 111 19.87 1.19 4.86
C GLU A 111 18.84 0.22 4.32
N PHE A 112 19.31 -0.94 3.89
CA PHE A 112 18.48 -2.05 3.44
C PHE A 112 18.88 -3.29 4.23
N GLU A 113 17.91 -3.91 4.88
CA GLU A 113 18.11 -5.07 5.70
C GLU A 113 17.01 -6.09 5.42
N ILE A 114 17.34 -7.38 5.45
CA ILE A 114 16.37 -8.46 5.35
C ILE A 114 16.44 -9.34 6.60
N TYR A 115 15.28 -9.64 7.16
CA TYR A 115 15.15 -10.53 8.32
C TYR A 115 14.70 -11.91 7.85
N SER A 116 15.42 -12.93 8.29
CA SER A 116 15.07 -14.33 8.09
C SER A 116 14.55 -14.93 9.40
N PHE A 117 13.38 -15.58 9.34
CA PHE A 117 12.81 -16.29 10.49
C PHE A 117 13.56 -17.60 10.79
N GLU A 118 14.24 -18.19 9.81
CA GLU A 118 15.01 -19.43 10.03
C GLU A 118 16.24 -19.20 10.91
N SER A 119 16.93 -18.08 10.69
CA SER A 119 18.13 -17.71 11.44
C SER A 119 17.85 -16.75 12.59
N ASP A 120 16.63 -16.23 12.72
CA ASP A 120 16.24 -15.18 13.67
C ASP A 120 17.21 -13.98 13.64
N SER A 121 17.60 -13.55 12.44
CA SER A 121 18.63 -12.53 12.26
C SER A 121 18.37 -11.60 11.07
N TRP A 122 18.92 -10.39 11.19
CA TRP A 122 18.98 -9.41 10.11
C TRP A 122 20.28 -9.55 9.32
N GLU A 123 20.17 -9.43 8.00
CA GLU A 123 21.28 -9.33 7.06
C GLU A 123 21.21 -7.99 6.33
N VAL A 124 22.37 -7.36 6.09
CA VAL A 124 22.45 -6.08 5.38
C VAL A 124 22.54 -6.35 3.89
N LEU A 125 21.72 -5.64 3.12
CA LEU A 125 21.72 -5.68 1.66
C LEU A 125 22.52 -4.50 1.12
N ASP A 126 23.43 -4.78 0.17
CA ASP A 126 24.15 -3.76 -0.57
C ASP A 126 23.30 -3.27 -1.74
N VAL A 127 22.60 -2.15 -1.54
CA VAL A 127 21.68 -1.56 -2.52
C VAL A 127 22.04 -0.09 -2.70
N ASN A 128 22.21 0.32 -3.96
CA ASN A 128 22.40 1.71 -4.34
C ASN A 128 21.20 2.18 -5.19
N PRO A 129 20.11 2.63 -4.58
CA PRO A 129 18.88 2.96 -5.29
C PRO A 129 19.04 4.25 -6.10
N ASP A 130 18.78 4.15 -7.41
CA ASP A 130 18.59 5.27 -8.36
C ASP A 130 17.13 5.73 -8.45
N TRP A 131 16.28 5.09 -7.66
CA TRP A 131 14.84 5.32 -7.55
C TRP A 131 14.47 5.77 -6.14
N GLU A 132 13.33 6.41 -5.99
CA GLU A 132 12.72 6.72 -4.70
C GLU A 132 11.25 6.33 -4.66
N ILE A 133 10.77 6.02 -3.46
CA ILE A 133 9.36 5.71 -3.20
C ILE A 133 8.81 6.86 -2.36
N ASP A 134 7.68 7.45 -2.78
CA ASP A 134 7.06 8.51 -1.99
C ASP A 134 6.60 7.97 -0.61
N PHE A 135 6.70 8.78 0.44
CA PHE A 135 6.30 8.41 1.80
C PHE A 135 4.83 7.98 1.88
N VAL A 136 3.97 8.51 1.00
CA VAL A 136 2.56 8.15 0.95
C VAL A 136 2.30 6.79 0.29
N HIS A 137 3.21 6.32 -0.55
CA HIS A 137 2.99 5.10 -1.33
C HIS A 137 3.20 3.85 -0.47
N ARG A 138 2.17 3.02 -0.43
CA ARG A 138 2.18 1.72 0.24
C ARG A 138 2.48 0.62 -0.78
N GLY A 139 3.28 -0.35 -0.36
CA GLY A 139 3.53 -1.55 -1.14
C GLY A 139 2.51 -2.65 -0.85
N LEU A 140 2.51 -3.66 -1.70
CA LEU A 140 1.78 -4.91 -1.51
C LEU A 140 2.64 -6.09 -1.91
N SER A 141 2.22 -7.29 -1.55
CA SER A 141 2.90 -8.52 -1.96
C SER A 141 2.00 -9.40 -2.82
N ILE A 142 2.56 -9.93 -3.91
CA ILE A 142 1.96 -10.89 -4.83
C ILE A 142 2.97 -11.99 -5.09
N ASP A 143 2.54 -13.25 -4.94
CA ASP A 143 3.38 -14.43 -5.20
C ASP A 143 4.75 -14.32 -4.52
N GLY A 144 4.74 -13.93 -3.24
CA GLY A 144 5.94 -13.83 -2.39
C GLY A 144 6.85 -12.63 -2.64
N ASN A 145 6.54 -11.79 -3.63
CA ASN A 145 7.34 -10.63 -3.97
C ASN A 145 6.60 -9.34 -3.66
N SER A 146 7.33 -8.27 -3.32
CA SER A 146 6.71 -6.99 -2.96
C SER A 146 6.86 -5.93 -4.04
N TYR A 147 5.82 -5.12 -4.21
CA TYR A 147 5.69 -4.15 -5.28
C TYR A 147 5.32 -2.76 -4.76
N TRP A 148 5.89 -1.71 -5.33
CA TRP A 148 5.62 -0.31 -4.99
C TRP A 148 5.56 0.58 -6.23
N PHE A 149 4.86 1.72 -6.11
CA PHE A 149 5.11 2.85 -7.01
C PHE A 149 6.41 3.53 -6.63
N ALA A 150 7.33 3.62 -7.59
CA ALA A 150 8.58 4.35 -7.45
C ALA A 150 8.74 5.33 -8.61
N ARG A 151 9.71 6.24 -8.46
CA ARG A 151 10.12 7.18 -9.51
C ARG A 151 11.63 7.35 -9.53
N ASP A 152 12.17 7.87 -10.62
CA ASP A 152 13.59 8.22 -10.72
C ASP A 152 13.97 9.26 -9.65
N LYS A 153 15.12 9.08 -8.97
CA LYS A 153 15.65 10.07 -8.01
C LYS A 153 16.10 11.37 -8.68
N VAL A 154 16.61 11.28 -9.90
CA VAL A 154 17.17 12.43 -10.62
C VAL A 154 16.15 12.90 -11.64
N VAL A 155 15.64 14.11 -11.44
CA VAL A 155 14.82 14.80 -12.46
C VAL A 155 15.75 15.18 -13.62
N PRO A 156 15.45 14.80 -14.89
CA PRO A 156 16.29 15.14 -16.02
C PRO A 156 16.48 16.66 -16.15
N TYR A 157 17.70 17.10 -16.49
CA TYR A 157 17.98 18.48 -16.88
C TYR A 157 17.01 18.91 -17.99
N GLY A 158 16.17 19.92 -17.71
CA GLY A 158 15.15 20.39 -18.65
C GLY A 158 13.71 20.40 -18.10
N GLY A 159 13.50 20.01 -16.83
CA GLY A 159 12.20 20.18 -16.15
C GLY A 159 11.13 19.18 -16.58
N GLN A 160 11.54 18.00 -17.05
CA GLN A 160 10.60 16.90 -17.31
C GLN A 160 10.12 16.29 -15.98
N ASP A 161 8.85 15.89 -15.92
CA ASP A 161 8.32 15.15 -14.78
C ASP A 161 9.08 13.81 -14.59
N PRO A 162 9.29 13.36 -13.35
CA PRO A 162 9.99 12.11 -13.10
C PRO A 162 9.22 10.92 -13.70
N SER A 163 9.96 9.92 -14.17
CA SER A 163 9.34 8.69 -14.69
C SER A 163 8.85 7.85 -13.52
N TYR A 164 7.57 7.45 -13.53
CA TYR A 164 7.01 6.54 -12.54
C TYR A 164 6.98 5.11 -13.08
N PHE A 165 7.21 4.15 -12.21
CA PHE A 165 7.21 2.72 -12.53
C PHE A 165 6.80 1.89 -11.33
N LEU A 166 6.57 0.59 -11.58
CA LEU A 166 6.45 -0.41 -10.52
C LEU A 166 7.85 -0.93 -10.18
N LEU A 167 8.23 -0.80 -8.91
CA LEU A 167 9.42 -1.41 -8.35
C LEU A 167 9.06 -2.75 -7.73
N CYS A 168 9.82 -3.80 -8.04
CA CYS A 168 9.67 -5.12 -7.43
C CYS A 168 10.91 -5.45 -6.60
N PHE A 169 10.70 -5.91 -5.37
CA PHE A 169 11.71 -6.62 -4.60
C PHE A 169 11.44 -8.13 -4.68
N ASP A 170 12.40 -8.85 -5.23
CA ASP A 170 12.34 -10.30 -5.39
C ASP A 170 12.96 -10.98 -4.17
N PHE A 171 12.14 -11.65 -3.36
CA PHE A 171 12.57 -12.31 -2.12
C PHE A 171 13.32 -13.62 -2.35
N THR A 172 13.19 -14.22 -3.54
CA THR A 172 13.97 -15.41 -3.91
C THR A 172 15.43 -15.06 -4.16
N THR A 173 15.69 -13.92 -4.80
CA THR A 173 17.06 -13.46 -5.08
C THR A 173 17.55 -12.34 -4.17
N GLU A 174 16.69 -11.88 -3.26
CA GLU A 174 16.91 -10.79 -2.31
C GLU A 174 17.39 -9.49 -2.99
N ARG A 175 16.79 -9.17 -4.14
CA ARG A 175 17.21 -8.07 -5.00
C ARG A 175 16.04 -7.30 -5.56
N PHE A 176 16.22 -5.99 -5.71
CA PHE A 176 15.35 -5.19 -6.55
C PHE A 176 15.50 -5.58 -8.01
N ARG A 177 14.37 -5.70 -8.70
CA ARG A 177 14.30 -6.02 -10.13
C ARG A 177 14.24 -4.74 -10.97
N PRO A 178 14.53 -4.85 -12.28
CA PRO A 178 14.39 -3.71 -13.18
C PRO A 178 13.00 -3.08 -13.12
N PRO A 179 12.89 -1.75 -13.34
CA PRO A 179 11.61 -1.04 -13.38
C PRO A 179 10.58 -1.71 -14.28
N LEU A 180 9.38 -1.94 -13.75
CA LEU A 180 8.27 -2.51 -14.47
C LEU A 180 7.36 -1.40 -15.01
N PRO A 181 6.94 -1.45 -16.28
CA PRO A 181 6.16 -0.38 -16.90
C PRO A 181 4.76 -0.27 -16.29
N LEU A 182 4.31 0.97 -16.09
CA LEU A 182 2.93 1.29 -15.73
C LEU A 182 2.04 1.39 -16.98
N PRO A 183 0.71 1.15 -16.86
CA PRO A 183 -0.22 1.31 -17.98
C PRO A 183 -0.60 2.79 -18.25
N PHE A 184 -0.01 3.72 -17.49
CA PHE A 184 -0.22 5.16 -17.59
C PHE A 184 0.99 5.89 -17.02
N GLN A 185 1.12 7.17 -17.37
CA GLN A 185 2.06 8.09 -16.73
C GLN A 185 1.30 9.02 -15.76
N PRO A 186 1.49 8.88 -14.44
CA PRO A 186 0.98 9.83 -13.47
C PRO A 186 1.79 11.13 -13.52
N TYR A 187 1.14 12.26 -13.24
CA TYR A 187 1.79 13.56 -13.07
C TYR A 187 1.99 13.85 -11.59
N PHE A 188 2.82 14.86 -11.29
CA PHE A 188 2.93 15.36 -9.93
C PHE A 188 1.55 15.75 -9.35
N GLY A 189 1.27 15.25 -8.15
CA GLY A 189 0.00 15.46 -7.45
C GLY A 189 -1.13 14.49 -7.82
N ASP A 190 -1.00 13.69 -8.89
CA ASP A 190 -1.98 12.63 -9.18
C ASP A 190 -2.01 11.61 -8.04
N THR A 191 -3.22 11.14 -7.69
CA THR A 191 -3.37 10.09 -6.68
C THR A 191 -3.13 8.73 -7.31
N VAL A 192 -2.18 7.96 -6.79
CA VAL A 192 -1.94 6.58 -7.21
C VAL A 192 -2.05 5.61 -6.03
N ALA A 193 -2.53 4.41 -6.30
CA ALA A 193 -2.64 3.35 -5.30
C ALA A 193 -2.49 1.97 -5.92
N LEU A 194 -1.98 1.02 -5.12
CA LEU A 194 -1.87 -0.40 -5.48
C LEU A 194 -2.89 -1.23 -4.71
N SER A 195 -3.37 -2.29 -5.36
CA SER A 195 -4.21 -3.31 -4.75
C SER A 195 -3.95 -4.66 -5.41
N SER A 196 -4.23 -5.74 -4.68
CA SER A 196 -4.21 -7.11 -5.22
C SER A 196 -5.58 -7.47 -5.77
N VAL A 197 -5.60 -8.26 -6.84
CA VAL A 197 -6.84 -8.85 -7.40
C VAL A 197 -6.65 -10.36 -7.42
N GLY A 198 -7.42 -11.07 -6.60
CA GLY A 198 -7.09 -12.45 -6.25
C GLY A 198 -5.67 -12.54 -5.68
N ASP A 199 -5.00 -13.65 -5.97
CA ASP A 199 -3.67 -13.94 -5.41
C ASP A 199 -2.52 -13.52 -6.33
N ASN A 200 -2.79 -13.29 -7.63
CA ASN A 200 -1.76 -13.25 -8.68
C ASN A 200 -1.80 -12.01 -9.59
N GLN A 201 -2.68 -11.04 -9.34
CA GLN A 201 -2.80 -9.85 -10.17
C GLN A 201 -2.67 -8.58 -9.35
N ILE A 202 -2.16 -7.53 -10.00
CA ILE A 202 -2.04 -6.19 -9.44
C ILE A 202 -3.07 -5.30 -10.11
N ALA A 203 -3.82 -4.56 -9.31
CA ALA A 203 -4.56 -3.40 -9.75
C ALA A 203 -3.79 -2.12 -9.42
N VAL A 204 -3.77 -1.20 -10.37
CA VAL A 204 -3.24 0.16 -10.21
C VAL A 204 -4.38 1.16 -10.40
N LEU A 205 -4.51 2.07 -9.45
CA LEU A 205 -5.41 3.22 -9.53
C LEU A 205 -4.60 4.46 -9.86
N CYS A 206 -5.13 5.30 -10.75
CA CYS A 206 -4.66 6.67 -10.96
C CYS A 206 -5.85 7.61 -11.09
N GLN A 207 -5.85 8.66 -10.29
CA GLN A 207 -6.79 9.77 -10.42
C GLN A 207 -6.04 11.05 -10.74
N ARG A 208 -6.52 11.78 -11.76
CA ARG A 208 -5.97 13.09 -12.10
C ARG A 208 -6.23 14.11 -10.99
N SER A 209 -5.20 14.85 -10.62
CA SER A 209 -5.26 15.96 -9.65
C SER A 209 -5.91 17.23 -10.20
N SER A 210 -6.05 17.32 -11.52
CA SER A 210 -6.63 18.45 -12.23
C SER A 210 -7.75 18.02 -13.17
N SER A 211 -8.62 18.96 -13.51
CA SER A 211 -9.75 18.73 -14.41
C SER A 211 -9.27 18.27 -15.80
N PRO A 212 -9.83 17.20 -16.39
CA PRO A 212 -10.91 16.37 -15.84
C PRO A 212 -10.36 15.38 -14.79
N TYR A 213 -10.93 15.37 -13.58
CA TYR A 213 -10.58 14.53 -12.42
C TYR A 213 -10.85 13.03 -12.68
N THR A 214 -10.27 12.50 -13.75
CA THR A 214 -10.56 11.18 -14.28
C THR A 214 -9.89 10.14 -13.41
N LEU A 215 -10.66 9.18 -12.93
CA LEU A 215 -10.18 7.99 -12.25
C LEU A 215 -10.07 6.84 -13.24
N LYS A 216 -8.90 6.19 -13.28
CA LYS A 216 -8.64 4.98 -14.04
C LYS A 216 -8.14 3.88 -13.11
N ILE A 217 -8.67 2.68 -13.29
CA ILE A 217 -8.14 1.47 -12.65
C ILE A 217 -7.79 0.47 -13.73
N TRP A 218 -6.56 -0.01 -13.71
CA TRP A 218 -6.08 -1.09 -14.57
C TRP A 218 -5.79 -2.32 -13.73
N ILE A 219 -6.00 -3.50 -14.32
CA ILE A 219 -5.66 -4.79 -13.72
C ILE A 219 -4.65 -5.47 -14.65
N SER A 220 -3.57 -6.01 -14.09
CA SER A 220 -2.58 -6.78 -14.83
C SER A 220 -3.16 -8.12 -15.28
N SER A 221 -2.74 -8.63 -16.44
CA SER A 221 -3.01 -10.02 -16.82
C SER A 221 -2.05 -10.99 -16.18
N LYS A 222 -0.82 -10.53 -15.98
CA LYS A 222 0.30 -11.27 -15.44
C LYS A 222 1.25 -10.31 -14.75
N VAL A 223 1.77 -10.72 -13.61
CA VAL A 223 2.89 -10.08 -12.94
C VAL A 223 3.92 -11.14 -12.58
N GLU A 224 5.17 -10.83 -12.88
CA GLU A 224 6.36 -11.57 -12.50
C GLU A 224 7.40 -10.54 -12.01
N PRO A 225 8.43 -10.97 -11.27
CA PRO A 225 9.42 -10.04 -10.73
C PRO A 225 10.08 -9.13 -11.79
N ASN A 226 10.23 -9.62 -13.02
CA ASN A 226 10.90 -8.91 -14.12
C ASN A 226 9.95 -8.47 -15.25
N ALA A 227 8.64 -8.75 -15.15
CA ALA A 227 7.71 -8.45 -16.22
C ALA A 227 6.28 -8.21 -15.69
N VAL A 228 5.61 -7.21 -16.24
CA VAL A 228 4.18 -6.97 -16.01
C VAL A 228 3.49 -6.75 -17.35
N SER A 229 2.28 -7.30 -17.48
CA SER A 229 1.44 -7.09 -18.65
C SER A 229 0.08 -6.54 -18.23
N TRP A 230 -0.37 -5.51 -18.94
CA TRP A 230 -1.64 -4.83 -18.70
C TRP A 230 -2.57 -5.07 -19.88
N ASN A 231 -3.73 -5.69 -19.65
CA ASN A 231 -4.70 -5.94 -20.72
C ASN A 231 -6.12 -5.44 -20.40
N LYS A 232 -6.37 -4.98 -19.17
CA LYS A 232 -7.72 -4.68 -18.70
C LYS A 232 -7.77 -3.29 -18.06
N LEU A 233 -8.31 -2.32 -18.82
CA LEU A 233 -8.84 -1.10 -18.22
C LEU A 233 -10.16 -1.44 -17.52
N PHE A 234 -10.07 -1.65 -16.21
CA PHE A 234 -11.19 -2.12 -15.40
C PHE A 234 -12.26 -1.03 -15.23
N LEU A 235 -11.84 0.16 -14.80
CA LEU A 235 -12.72 1.33 -14.64
C LEU A 235 -12.08 2.58 -15.25
N LYS A 236 -12.93 3.42 -15.85
CA LYS A 236 -12.62 4.79 -16.25
C LYS A 236 -13.84 5.64 -15.95
N VAL A 237 -13.73 6.55 -14.98
CA VAL A 237 -14.86 7.35 -14.48
C VAL A 237 -14.41 8.80 -14.37
N ASP A 238 -15.28 9.73 -14.78
CA ASP A 238 -15.08 11.15 -14.49
C ASP A 238 -15.56 11.43 -13.07
N MET A 239 -14.65 11.82 -12.18
CA MET A 239 -15.00 12.13 -10.78
C MET A 239 -15.55 13.54 -10.63
N LYS A 240 -15.47 14.40 -11.66
CA LYS A 240 -16.00 15.77 -11.61
C LYS A 240 -17.50 15.83 -11.24
N PRO A 241 -18.42 15.07 -11.86
CA PRO A 241 -19.83 15.06 -11.47
C PRO A 241 -20.12 14.35 -10.14
N LEU A 242 -19.17 13.56 -9.62
CA LEU A 242 -19.37 12.73 -8.42
C LEU A 242 -18.91 13.43 -7.15
N THR A 243 -17.69 13.94 -7.15
CA THR A 243 -17.05 14.61 -6.01
C THR A 243 -16.54 16.00 -6.35
N GLY A 244 -16.16 16.24 -7.61
CA GLY A 244 -15.48 17.46 -8.03
C GLY A 244 -14.03 17.59 -7.56
N ASN A 245 -13.51 16.60 -6.82
CA ASN A 245 -12.21 16.63 -6.14
C ASN A 245 -11.46 15.31 -6.31
N SER A 246 -10.12 15.36 -6.20
CA SER A 246 -9.26 14.17 -6.11
C SER A 246 -9.30 13.55 -4.72
N PHE A 247 -9.07 12.24 -4.64
CA PHE A 247 -8.75 11.58 -3.39
C PHE A 247 -7.48 12.18 -2.78
N SER A 248 -7.35 12.06 -1.46
CA SER A 248 -6.15 12.53 -0.78
C SER A 248 -4.91 11.87 -1.38
N TYR A 249 -3.89 12.68 -1.69
CA TYR A 249 -2.57 12.23 -2.13
C TYR A 249 -1.98 11.19 -1.16
N SER A 250 -2.29 11.32 0.13
CA SER A 250 -1.86 10.43 1.20
C SER A 250 -2.78 9.23 1.49
N GLY A 251 -3.93 9.12 0.83
CA GLY A 251 -5.10 8.51 1.47
C GLY A 251 -5.64 7.19 0.90
N GLY A 252 -5.44 6.90 -0.38
CA GLY A 252 -6.17 5.82 -1.03
C GLY A 252 -5.58 4.42 -0.82
N SER A 253 -6.24 3.55 -0.04
CA SER A 253 -6.20 2.12 -0.39
C SER A 253 -7.47 1.77 -1.15
N PHE A 254 -7.43 0.77 -2.01
CA PHE A 254 -8.63 0.35 -2.73
C PHE A 254 -8.62 -1.15 -2.94
N PHE A 255 -9.75 -1.67 -3.37
CA PHE A 255 -9.88 -3.01 -3.90
C PHE A 255 -11.00 -3.03 -4.94
N VAL A 256 -11.06 -4.09 -5.72
CA VAL A 256 -12.00 -4.25 -6.82
C VAL A 256 -12.81 -5.52 -6.66
N ASP A 257 -14.07 -5.46 -7.09
CA ASP A 257 -14.95 -6.62 -7.26
C ASP A 257 -15.15 -6.81 -8.76
N GLU A 258 -14.49 -7.83 -9.33
CA GLU A 258 -14.51 -8.06 -10.77
C GLU A 258 -15.87 -8.54 -11.28
N GLU A 259 -16.61 -9.28 -10.47
CA GLU A 259 -17.93 -9.81 -10.80
C GLU A 259 -18.94 -8.66 -10.91
N LYS A 260 -18.96 -7.80 -9.90
CA LYS A 260 -19.86 -6.63 -9.85
C LYS A 260 -19.33 -5.45 -10.65
N LYS A 261 -18.08 -5.51 -11.12
CA LYS A 261 -17.38 -4.46 -11.87
C LYS A 261 -17.36 -3.12 -11.11
N MET A 262 -17.06 -3.20 -9.81
CA MET A 262 -16.99 -2.04 -8.92
C MET A 262 -15.63 -1.95 -8.23
N ALA A 263 -15.27 -0.74 -7.81
CA ALA A 263 -14.12 -0.50 -6.95
C ALA A 263 -14.59 0.17 -5.66
N VAL A 264 -13.94 -0.17 -4.56
CA VAL A 264 -14.10 0.52 -3.28
C VAL A 264 -12.80 1.22 -2.97
N VAL A 265 -12.82 2.56 -2.96
CA VAL A 265 -11.68 3.39 -2.60
C VAL A 265 -11.88 3.89 -1.17
N LEU A 266 -10.92 3.58 -0.31
CA LEU A 266 -10.88 4.02 1.07
C LEU A 266 -10.04 5.28 1.13
N ASP A 267 -10.61 6.37 1.61
CA ASP A 267 -9.92 7.65 1.72
C ASP A 267 -10.40 8.40 2.97
N LYS A 268 -9.65 9.43 3.36
CA LYS A 268 -10.03 10.32 4.45
C LYS A 268 -10.70 11.56 3.89
N ASN A 269 -11.94 11.80 4.32
CA ASN A 269 -12.59 13.08 4.07
C ASN A 269 -12.03 14.09 5.06
N ILE A 270 -11.12 14.94 4.58
CA ILE A 270 -10.61 16.09 5.31
C ILE A 270 -11.74 17.13 5.27
N GLY A 271 -12.50 17.23 6.37
CA GLY A 271 -13.52 18.27 6.53
C GLY A 271 -12.88 19.66 6.44
N GLY A 272 -13.62 20.65 5.96
CA GLY A 272 -13.16 22.04 6.05
C GLY A 272 -13.19 22.52 7.51
N GLY A 273 -12.17 23.24 7.97
CA GLY A 273 -12.17 23.90 9.28
C GLY A 273 -12.04 22.97 10.48
N PHE A 274 -13.03 22.98 11.39
CA PHE A 274 -13.02 22.29 12.70
C PHE A 274 -13.65 20.88 12.67
N ASP A 275 -14.14 20.42 11.52
CA ASP A 275 -14.79 19.11 11.42
C ASP A 275 -13.77 17.97 11.56
N PRO A 276 -14.07 16.91 12.35
CA PRO A 276 -13.17 15.79 12.52
C PRO A 276 -12.97 15.07 11.18
N THR A 277 -11.72 14.72 10.86
CA THR A 277 -11.39 13.85 9.72
C THR A 277 -12.21 12.56 9.81
N ARG A 278 -12.85 12.13 8.72
CA ARG A 278 -13.65 10.88 8.70
C ARG A 278 -13.08 9.88 7.72
N ASN A 279 -13.12 8.60 8.08
CA ASN A 279 -12.78 7.51 7.15
C ASN A 279 -13.98 7.24 6.26
N ILE A 280 -13.78 7.28 4.94
CA ILE A 280 -14.85 7.14 3.96
C ILE A 280 -14.50 6.02 2.99
N ALA A 281 -15.49 5.19 2.66
CA ALA A 281 -15.43 4.31 1.50
C ALA A 281 -16.26 4.89 0.35
N TYR A 282 -15.62 5.03 -0.81
CA TYR A 282 -16.22 5.43 -2.07
C TYR A 282 -16.41 4.20 -2.94
N ILE A 283 -17.66 3.84 -3.21
CA ILE A 283 -18.01 2.72 -4.09
C ILE A 283 -18.26 3.30 -5.48
N ILE A 284 -17.50 2.82 -6.47
CA ILE A 284 -17.43 3.38 -7.83
C ILE A 284 -17.68 2.28 -8.86
N GLY A 285 -18.59 2.51 -9.81
CA GLY A 285 -18.88 1.61 -10.94
C GLY A 285 -18.82 2.29 -12.31
N LYS A 286 -18.88 1.49 -13.40
CA LYS A 286 -18.76 1.97 -14.79
C LYS A 286 -19.80 3.00 -15.24
N GLU A 287 -20.99 3.00 -14.65
CA GLU A 287 -22.12 3.86 -15.03
C GLU A 287 -22.27 5.08 -14.10
N GLY A 288 -21.17 5.51 -13.47
CA GLY A 288 -21.23 6.60 -12.49
C GLY A 288 -21.92 6.21 -11.18
N TYR A 289 -22.13 4.91 -10.93
CA TYR A 289 -22.57 4.42 -9.62
C TYR A 289 -21.58 4.90 -8.58
N PHE A 290 -22.04 5.77 -7.71
CA PHE A 290 -21.24 6.40 -6.70
C PHE A 290 -22.00 6.38 -5.38
N LYS A 291 -21.42 5.72 -4.38
CA LYS A 291 -21.94 5.72 -3.02
C LYS A 291 -20.82 6.03 -2.05
N LYS A 292 -21.07 7.02 -1.18
CA LYS A 292 -20.20 7.37 -0.06
C LYS A 292 -20.71 6.65 1.19
N VAL A 293 -19.83 5.90 1.84
CA VAL A 293 -20.13 5.21 3.11
C VAL A 293 -19.20 5.77 4.18
N ASP A 294 -19.79 6.27 5.25
CA ASP A 294 -19.07 6.76 6.40
C ASP A 294 -18.66 5.60 7.31
N LEU A 295 -17.36 5.46 7.53
CA LEU A 295 -16.77 4.40 8.36
C LEU A 295 -16.46 4.87 9.78
N GLY A 296 -16.81 6.13 10.10
CA GLY A 296 -16.59 6.75 11.39
C GLY A 296 -15.42 7.71 11.42
N GLU A 297 -15.21 8.31 12.59
CA GLU A 297 -14.15 9.29 12.84
C GLU A 297 -12.76 8.69 12.66
N SER A 298 -11.85 9.52 12.20
CA SER A 298 -10.43 9.24 12.06
C SER A 298 -9.70 10.10 13.08
N ARG A 299 -9.00 9.48 14.04
CA ARG A 299 -8.13 10.20 14.99
C ARG A 299 -6.84 10.74 14.36
N HIS A 300 -6.79 10.82 13.03
CA HIS A 300 -5.64 11.36 12.29
C HIS A 300 -5.88 12.81 11.89
N LEU A 301 -4.86 13.65 12.11
CA LEU A 301 -4.46 14.70 11.18
C LEU A 301 -3.54 14.08 10.11
#